data_AF-A0A9D8TRF6-F1
#
_entry.id   AF-A0A9D8TRF6-F1
#
_cell.length_a   1.000
_cell.length_b   1.000
_cell.length_c   1.000
_cell.angle_alpha   90.00
_cell.angle_beta   90.00
_cell.angle_gamma   90.00
#
_symmetry.space_group_name_H-M   'P 1'
#
loop_
_entity.id
_entity.type
_entity.pdbx_description
1 polymer ?
#
loop_
_entity_poly.entity_id
_entity_poly.type
_entity_poly.pdbx_seq_one_letter_code
_entity_poly.pdbx_strand_id
1 'polypeptide(L)'
;MKHLDTKDLAAWVGDLTAGEEIRLSGVVYTARDAAHKRFFAALDAGEPLPFPLEGSAIYYAGPTPAKNGLAVGSCGPTTSSRMDI
;
A
#
# COMPACT_ATOMS: atom_id res chain seq x y z
N MET A 1 6.85 16.34 12.23
CA MET A 1 6.65 15.14 11.40
C MET A 1 6.69 13.92 12.29
N LYS A 2 5.59 13.19 12.44
CA LYS A 2 5.57 11.92 13.20
C LYS A 2 6.29 10.82 12.41
N HIS A 3 6.97 9.92 13.09
CA HIS A 3 7.62 8.75 12.47
C HIS A 3 6.81 7.50 12.80
N LEU A 4 6.32 6.82 11.77
CA LEU A 4 5.49 5.64 11.89
C LEU A 4 6.22 4.44 11.31
N ASP A 5 6.01 3.28 11.91
CA ASP A 5 6.42 2.00 11.37
C ASP A 5 5.18 1.24 10.91
N THR A 6 5.24 0.61 9.74
CA THR A 6 4.14 -0.19 9.17
C THR A 6 3.66 -1.31 10.10
N LYS A 7 4.52 -1.81 11.00
CA LYS A 7 4.12 -2.85 11.98
C LYS A 7 3.18 -2.31 13.07
N ASP A 8 3.15 -1.00 13.28
CA ASP A 8 2.42 -0.35 14.37
C ASP A 8 1.16 0.36 13.87
N LEU A 9 0.77 0.21 12.59
CA LEU A 9 -0.33 0.96 11.97
C LEU A 9 -1.62 0.94 12.78
N ALA A 10 -1.99 -0.22 13.34
CA ALA A 10 -3.18 -0.38 14.16
C ALA A 10 -3.18 0.52 15.41
N ALA A 11 -2.02 0.73 16.03
CA ALA A 11 -1.88 1.61 17.20
C ALA A 11 -2.01 3.09 16.84
N TRP A 12 -1.78 3.46 15.58
CA TRP A 12 -1.89 4.84 15.09
C TRP A 12 -3.28 5.18 14.54
N VAL A 13 -4.17 4.20 14.37
CA VAL A 13 -5.55 4.44 13.93
C VAL A 13 -6.27 5.27 14.99
N GLY A 14 -6.63 6.51 14.63
CA GLY A 14 -7.29 7.47 15.53
C GLY A 14 -6.37 8.54 16.11
N ASP A 15 -5.05 8.33 16.10
CA ASP A 15 -4.06 9.29 16.60
C ASP A 15 -3.54 10.26 15.52
N LEU A 16 -3.87 9.98 14.26
CA LEU A 16 -3.54 10.83 13.12
C LEU A 16 -4.67 11.81 12.81
N THR A 17 -4.30 13.07 12.58
CA THR A 17 -5.23 14.11 12.13
C THR A 17 -4.99 14.45 10.66
N ALA A 18 -6.04 14.77 9.91
CA ALA A 18 -5.92 15.20 8.52
C ALA A 18 -5.01 16.44 8.38
N GLY A 19 -4.14 16.43 7.38
CA GLY A 19 -3.13 17.48 7.15
C GLY A 19 -1.83 17.30 7.94
N GLU A 20 -1.73 16.29 8.79
CA GLU A 20 -0.51 16.00 9.52
C GLU A 20 0.55 15.33 8.63
N GLU A 21 1.78 15.86 8.70
CA GLU A 21 2.92 15.29 7.98
C GLU A 21 3.53 14.11 8.75
N ILE A 22 3.67 12.98 8.06
CA ILE A 22 4.25 11.76 8.60
C ILE A 22 5.41 11.25 7.74
N ARG A 23 6.30 10.49 8.38
CA ARG A 23 7.28 9.63 7.72
C ARG A 23 6.97 8.17 8.06
N LEU A 24 6.62 7.39 7.06
CA LEU A 24 6.34 5.96 7.21
C LEU A 24 7.58 5.14 6.87
N SER A 25 7.89 4.13 7.68
CA SER A 25 9.00 3.19 7.48
C SER A 25 8.51 1.74 7.63
N GLY A 26 9.16 0.79 6.95
CA GLY A 26 8.83 -0.64 7.03
C GLY A 26 8.34 -1.21 5.71
N VAL A 27 7.47 -2.21 5.75
CA VAL A 27 7.03 -2.98 4.58
C VAL A 27 5.77 -2.38 3.98
N VAL A 28 5.85 -2.04 2.69
CA VAL A 28 4.70 -1.57 1.90
C VAL A 28 4.54 -2.45 0.66
N TYR A 29 3.30 -2.74 0.30
CA TYR A 29 2.97 -3.48 -0.92
C TYR A 29 2.51 -2.51 -2.01
N THR A 30 3.00 -2.69 -3.23
CA THR A 30 2.46 -1.94 -4.37
C THR A 30 1.31 -2.71 -5.00
N ALA A 31 0.13 -2.10 -5.04
CA ALA A 31 -1.05 -2.66 -5.67
C ALA A 31 -1.92 -1.53 -6.22
N ARG A 32 -2.38 -1.66 -7.46
CA ARG A 32 -3.27 -0.68 -8.11
C ARG A 32 -4.45 -1.39 -8.80
N ASP A 33 -4.97 -0.81 -9.86
CA ASP A 33 -6.17 -1.21 -10.60
C ASP A 33 -6.27 -2.74 -10.83
N ALA A 34 -5.27 -3.37 -11.46
CA ALA A 34 -5.32 -4.80 -11.80
C ALA A 34 -5.15 -5.72 -10.58
N ALA A 35 -4.42 -5.27 -9.56
CA ALA A 35 -4.24 -6.04 -8.33
C ALA A 35 -5.53 -6.07 -7.51
N HIS A 36 -6.21 -4.92 -7.36
CA HIS A 36 -7.48 -4.84 -6.64
C HIS A 36 -8.56 -5.68 -7.32
N LYS A 37 -8.64 -5.68 -8.66
CA LYS A 37 -9.55 -6.58 -9.40
C LYS A 37 -9.31 -8.06 -9.08
N ARG A 38 -8.06 -8.49 -8.93
CA ARG A 38 -7.72 -9.86 -8.56
C ARG A 38 -8.05 -10.16 -7.09
N PHE A 39 -7.86 -9.18 -6.20
CA PHE A 39 -8.23 -9.34 -4.80
C PHE A 39 -9.73 -9.55 -4.64
N PHE A 40 -10.55 -8.72 -5.30
CA PHE A 40 -12.00 -8.90 -5.27
C PHE A 40 -12.44 -10.22 -5.87
N ALA A 41 -11.91 -10.61 -7.04
CA ALA A 41 -12.24 -11.90 -7.65
C ALA A 41 -11.89 -13.09 -6.74
N ALA A 42 -10.75 -13.05 -6.05
CA ALA A 42 -10.37 -14.07 -5.09
C ALA A 42 -11.32 -14.09 -3.87
N LEU A 43 -11.66 -12.91 -3.32
CA LEU A 43 -12.62 -12.80 -2.22
C LEU A 43 -14.01 -13.34 -2.59
N ASP A 44 -14.51 -12.99 -3.77
CA ASP A 44 -15.81 -13.46 -4.29
C ASP A 44 -15.82 -14.99 -4.49
N ALA A 45 -14.68 -15.56 -4.88
CA ALA A 45 -14.49 -17.00 -5.05
C ALA A 45 -14.19 -17.75 -3.74
N GLY A 46 -14.00 -17.05 -2.62
CA GLY A 46 -13.55 -17.66 -1.36
C GLY A 46 -12.11 -18.19 -1.42
N GLU A 47 -11.30 -17.68 -2.34
CA GLU A 47 -9.90 -18.04 -2.54
C GLU A 47 -8.97 -17.21 -1.63
N PRO A 48 -7.79 -17.76 -1.26
CA PRO A 48 -6.83 -17.03 -0.45
C PRO A 48 -6.23 -15.83 -1.21
N LEU A 49 -6.05 -14.72 -0.49
CA LEU A 49 -5.31 -13.58 -0.99
C LEU A 49 -3.79 -13.83 -1.01
N PRO A 50 -3.04 -13.16 -1.90
CA PRO A 50 -1.58 -13.36 -1.99
C PRO A 50 -0.81 -12.87 -0.74
N PHE A 51 -1.44 -12.07 0.10
CA PHE A 51 -0.95 -11.63 1.41
C PHE A 51 -2.13 -11.17 2.28
N PRO A 52 -1.98 -11.11 3.62
CA PRO A 52 -3.03 -10.59 4.50
C PRO A 52 -3.22 -9.09 4.29
N LEU A 53 -4.45 -8.65 4.01
CA LEU A 53 -4.76 -7.22 3.87
C LEU A 53 -4.78 -6.52 5.23
N GLU A 54 -5.30 -7.18 6.26
CA GLU A 54 -5.34 -6.65 7.61
C GLU A 54 -3.93 -6.38 8.12
N GLY A 55 -3.70 -5.16 8.62
CA GLY A 55 -2.39 -4.71 9.10
C GLY A 55 -1.37 -4.36 8.00
N SER A 56 -1.69 -4.55 6.72
CA SER A 56 -0.79 -4.23 5.61
C SER A 56 -0.93 -2.78 5.13
N ALA A 57 0.19 -2.14 4.82
CA ALA A 57 0.21 -0.88 4.07
C ALA A 57 0.24 -1.13 2.57
N ILE A 58 -0.77 -0.63 1.86
CA ILE A 58 -0.80 -0.67 0.39
C ILE A 58 -0.47 0.72 -0.16
N TYR A 59 0.62 0.79 -0.92
CA TYR A 59 1.00 1.96 -1.67
C TYR A 59 0.49 1.84 -3.11
N TYR A 60 -0.48 2.69 -3.46
CA TYR A 60 -1.02 2.75 -4.81
C TYR A 60 0.02 3.34 -5.77
N ALA A 61 0.84 2.45 -6.35
CA ALA A 61 1.94 2.82 -7.23
C ALA A 61 2.20 1.72 -8.27
N GLY A 62 2.84 2.12 -9.36
CA GLY A 62 3.37 1.23 -10.39
C GLY A 62 4.85 1.55 -10.61
N PRO A 63 5.78 0.94 -9.87
CA PRO A 63 7.19 1.25 -10.00
C PRO A 63 7.70 0.95 -11.41
N THR A 64 8.58 1.81 -11.93
CA THR A 64 9.29 1.50 -13.17
C THR A 64 10.36 0.43 -12.91
N PRO A 65 10.85 -0.26 -13.96
CA PRO A 65 11.98 -1.17 -13.81
C PRO A 65 13.17 -0.49 -13.13
N ALA A 66 13.85 -1.24 -12.26
CA ALA A 66 15.05 -0.75 -11.60
C ALA A 66 16.21 -0.59 -12.60
N LYS A 67 17.04 0.42 -12.40
CA LYS A 67 18.34 0.53 -13.08
C LYS A 67 19.37 -0.35 -12.37
N ASN A 68 20.46 -0.67 -13.05
CA ASN A 68 21.53 -1.52 -12.52
C ASN A 68 22.00 -1.05 -11.13
N GLY A 69 21.95 -1.95 -10.15
CA GLY A 69 22.37 -1.70 -8.77
C GLY A 69 21.36 -1.00 -7.87
N LEU A 70 20.15 -0.67 -8.36
CA LEU A 70 19.09 -0.05 -7.56
C LEU A 70 18.01 -1.07 -7.18
N ALA A 71 17.41 -0.89 -6.01
CA ALA A 71 16.34 -1.77 -5.51
C ALA A 71 15.02 -1.61 -6.29
N VAL A 72 14.70 -0.39 -6.74
CA VAL A 72 13.46 -0.05 -7.44
C VAL A 72 13.71 1.12 -8.40
N GLY A 73 12.95 1.20 -9.48
CA GLY A 73 12.90 2.38 -10.34
C GLY A 73 12.07 3.51 -9.72
N SER A 74 11.64 4.47 -10.53
CA SER A 74 10.75 5.55 -10.09
C SER A 74 9.45 4.95 -9.54
N CYS A 75 9.09 5.32 -8.31
CA CYS A 75 7.95 4.76 -7.59
C CYS A 75 7.04 5.86 -7.03
N GLY A 76 6.50 6.69 -7.94
CA GLY A 76 5.52 7.72 -7.61
C GLY A 76 4.12 7.14 -7.36
N PRO A 77 3.24 7.87 -6.63
CA PRO A 77 1.89 7.43 -6.35
C PRO A 77 1.03 7.48 -7.62
N THR A 78 -0.12 6.81 -7.56
CA THR A 78 -1.21 6.97 -8.52
C THR A 78 -2.48 7.45 -7.80
N THR A 79 -3.44 7.96 -8.57
CA THR A 79 -4.72 8.46 -8.05
C THR A 79 -5.45 7.41 -7.22
N SER A 80 -5.69 7.69 -5.94
CA SER A 80 -6.33 6.75 -4.99
C SER A 80 -7.79 6.47 -5.31
N SER A 81 -8.53 7.47 -5.81
CA SER A 81 -9.97 7.36 -6.09
C SER A 81 -10.34 6.30 -7.15
N ARG A 82 -9.36 5.74 -7.86
CA ARG A 82 -9.58 4.61 -8.79
C ARG A 82 -9.72 3.26 -8.10
N MET A 83 -9.42 3.18 -6.80
CA MET A 83 -9.54 1.98 -5.99
C MET A 83 -10.82 1.99 -5.12
N ASP A 84 -11.65 3.03 -5.22
CA ASP A 84 -12.94 3.13 -4.50
C ASP A 84 -14.07 2.33 -5.18
N ILE A 85 -13.81 1.78 -6.38
CA ILE A 85 -14.79 1.11 -7.26
C ILE A 85 -14.69 -0.41 -7.25
#